data_AF-A0A843KWK1-F1
#
_entry.id   AF-A0A843KWK1-F1
#
_cell.length_a   1.000
_cell.length_b   1.000
_cell.length_c   1.000
_cell.angle_alpha   90.00
_cell.angle_beta   90.00
_cell.angle_gamma   90.00
#
_symmetry.space_group_name_H-M   'P 1'
#
loop_
_entity.id
_entity.type
_entity.pdbx_description
1 polymer ?
#
loop_
_entity_poly.entity_id
_entity_poly.type
_entity_poly.pdbx_seq_one_letter_code
_entity_poly.pdbx_strand_id
1 'polypeptide(L)'
;MDETDDTSRLHRIFRELQGKGLIGRERRLVQCPVTLSVRGCPALNCIRYRRAFYETHLSGASNDTLRFVLLHEEGHIRKGSSLLSALPALPVLPYLMLLHHPASDSLLPEVLASLQAGGLPVVRLASAALLIVAVFFAYRTYHRCMCDEEFVADRYAAEAMKRCYRVGDPG
;
A
#
# COMPACT_ATOMS: atom_id res chain seq x y z
N MET A 1 -29.87 12.79 -13.89
CA MET A 1 -28.56 13.45 -14.04
C MET A 1 -27.57 12.35 -14.35
N ASP A 2 -26.78 12.52 -15.39
CA ASP A 2 -26.29 11.46 -16.27
C ASP A 2 -25.11 10.66 -15.66
N GLU A 3 -25.36 9.43 -15.21
CA GLU A 3 -24.33 8.51 -14.69
C GLU A 3 -23.19 8.25 -15.68
N THR A 4 -23.45 8.41 -16.98
CA THR A 4 -22.42 8.25 -18.01
C THR A 4 -21.48 9.45 -18.06
N ASP A 5 -21.95 10.66 -17.73
CA ASP A 5 -21.16 11.89 -17.76
C ASP A 5 -20.07 11.88 -16.70
N ASP A 6 -20.37 11.45 -15.46
CA ASP A 6 -19.39 11.42 -14.38
C ASP A 6 -18.28 10.39 -14.62
N THR A 7 -18.61 9.20 -15.15
CA THR A 7 -17.59 8.21 -15.55
C THR A 7 -16.78 8.71 -16.75
N SER A 8 -17.43 9.44 -17.67
CA SER A 8 -16.76 10.07 -18.81
C SER A 8 -15.77 11.14 -18.35
N ARG A 9 -16.08 11.89 -17.29
CA ARG A 9 -15.23 12.94 -16.73
C ARG A 9 -13.91 12.40 -16.22
N LEU A 10 -13.94 11.32 -15.43
CA LEU A 10 -12.73 10.67 -14.92
C LEU A 10 -11.85 10.15 -16.08
N HIS A 11 -12.48 9.48 -17.06
CA HIS A 11 -11.76 8.98 -18.25
C HIS A 11 -11.18 10.11 -19.10
N ARG A 12 -11.90 11.22 -19.25
CA ARG A 12 -11.43 12.40 -19.98
C ARG A 12 -10.18 12.98 -19.32
N ILE A 13 -10.19 13.17 -18.00
CA ILE A 13 -9.02 13.67 -17.25
C ILE A 13 -7.87 12.66 -17.34
N PHE A 14 -8.14 11.37 -17.22
CA PHE A 14 -7.11 10.34 -17.37
C PHE A 14 -6.44 10.42 -18.75
N ARG A 15 -7.22 10.53 -19.84
CA ARG A 15 -6.69 10.69 -21.21
C ARG A 15 -5.93 12.01 -21.38
N GLU A 16 -6.38 13.09 -20.77
CA GLU A 16 -5.68 14.38 -20.76
C GLU A 16 -4.27 14.23 -20.16
N LEU A 17 -4.16 13.57 -19.00
CA LEU A 17 -2.88 13.32 -18.32
C LEU A 17 -1.96 12.40 -19.12
N GLN A 18 -2.51 11.41 -19.83
CA GLN A 18 -1.75 10.59 -20.78
C GLN A 18 -1.22 11.42 -21.95
N GLY A 19 -2.05 12.30 -22.51
CA GLY A 19 -1.67 13.19 -23.61
C GLY A 19 -0.52 14.12 -23.24
N LYS A 20 -0.47 14.57 -21.98
CA LYS A 20 0.64 15.38 -21.43
C LYS A 20 1.87 14.56 -21.01
N GLY A 21 1.84 13.24 -21.13
CA GLY A 21 2.94 12.36 -20.71
C GLY A 21 3.12 12.25 -19.18
N LEU A 22 2.15 12.74 -18.41
CA LEU A 22 2.17 12.66 -16.95
C LEU A 22 1.73 11.28 -16.46
N ILE A 23 0.88 10.59 -17.23
CA ILE A 23 0.59 9.18 -17.05
C ILE A 23 1.17 8.40 -18.24
N GLY A 24 1.70 7.21 -17.99
CA GLY A 24 2.21 6.34 -19.05
C GLY A 24 1.17 6.10 -20.14
N ARG A 25 1.57 6.16 -21.42
CA ARG A 25 0.65 5.98 -22.57
C ARG A 25 -0.05 4.63 -22.57
N GLU A 26 0.66 3.59 -22.11
CA GLU A 26 0.14 2.22 -21.97
C GLU A 26 -0.66 2.00 -20.68
N ARG A 27 -0.72 3.00 -19.78
CA ARG A 27 -1.48 2.89 -18.54
C ARG A 27 -2.96 2.72 -18.87
N ARG A 28 -3.62 1.79 -18.17
CA ARG A 28 -5.07 1.60 -18.25
C ARG A 28 -5.76 2.15 -17.01
N LEU A 29 -6.93 2.75 -17.19
CA LEU A 29 -7.87 3.02 -16.12
C LEU A 29 -8.94 1.92 -16.14
N VAL A 30 -9.10 1.19 -15.03
CA VAL A 30 -9.93 -0.01 -14.99
C VAL A 30 -10.89 0.05 -13.82
N GLN A 31 -12.19 -0.03 -14.11
CA GLN A 31 -13.19 -0.22 -13.06
C GLN A 31 -13.03 -1.62 -12.46
N CYS A 32 -12.88 -1.72 -11.14
CA CYS A 32 -12.72 -2.98 -10.43
C CYS A 32 -13.63 -2.99 -9.20
N PRO A 33 -14.53 -3.98 -9.03
CA PRO A 33 -15.42 -4.02 -7.87
C PRO A 33 -14.69 -4.44 -6.57
N VAL A 34 -13.53 -5.08 -6.69
CA VAL A 34 -12.76 -5.63 -5.55
C VAL A 34 -11.81 -4.61 -4.94
N THR A 35 -11.45 -3.54 -5.67
CA THR A 35 -10.67 -2.45 -5.06
C THR A 35 -11.56 -1.64 -4.13
N LEU A 36 -11.03 -1.17 -3.00
CA LEU A 36 -11.81 -0.38 -2.03
C LEU A 36 -11.96 1.08 -2.48
N SER A 37 -10.95 1.60 -3.18
CA SER A 37 -10.81 3.00 -3.59
C SER A 37 -10.25 3.10 -5.02
N VAL A 38 -9.79 4.29 -5.41
CA VAL A 38 -8.82 4.44 -6.50
C VAL A 38 -7.47 3.89 -6.01
N ARG A 39 -6.79 3.10 -6.84
CA ARG A 39 -5.50 2.48 -6.49
C ARG A 39 -4.64 2.16 -7.71
N GLY A 40 -3.39 2.57 -7.69
CA GLY A 40 -2.36 2.18 -8.64
C GLY A 40 -1.97 0.72 -8.45
N CYS A 41 -1.93 -0.04 -9.56
CA CYS A 41 -1.51 -1.43 -9.56
C CYS A 41 -0.27 -1.60 -10.46
N PRO A 42 0.94 -1.59 -9.87
CA PRO A 42 2.18 -1.67 -10.65
C PRO A 42 2.30 -2.98 -11.43
N ALA A 43 1.93 -4.10 -10.79
CA ALA A 43 2.00 -5.44 -11.40
C ALA A 43 1.14 -5.59 -12.66
N LEU A 44 0.07 -4.80 -12.79
CA LEU A 44 -0.89 -4.90 -13.92
C LEU A 44 -0.88 -3.66 -14.82
N ASN A 45 0.07 -2.75 -14.57
CA ASN A 45 0.27 -1.53 -15.33
C ASN A 45 -1.04 -0.70 -15.47
N CYS A 46 -1.84 -0.60 -14.40
CA CYS A 46 -3.15 0.07 -14.44
C CYS A 46 -3.48 0.82 -13.16
N ILE A 47 -4.32 1.85 -13.26
CA ILE A 47 -5.02 2.46 -12.13
C ILE A 47 -6.39 1.81 -12.05
N ARG A 48 -6.74 1.27 -10.89
CA ARG A 48 -8.04 0.64 -10.62
C ARG A 48 -8.90 1.59 -9.83
N TYR A 49 -10.19 1.61 -10.08
CA TYR A 49 -11.12 2.37 -9.25
C TYR A 49 -12.42 1.60 -9.04
N ARG A 50 -13.05 1.82 -7.88
CA ARG A 50 -14.40 1.34 -7.60
C ARG A 50 -15.39 2.45 -7.92
N ARG A 51 -16.40 2.14 -8.73
CA ARG A 51 -17.44 3.10 -9.13
C ARG A 51 -18.15 3.74 -7.94
N ALA A 52 -18.61 2.93 -6.99
CA ALA A 52 -19.25 3.44 -5.77
C ALA A 52 -18.34 4.40 -4.97
N PHE A 53 -17.03 4.11 -4.88
CA PHE A 53 -16.10 5.02 -4.20
C PHE A 53 -15.99 6.36 -4.93
N TYR A 54 -15.87 6.32 -6.27
CA TYR A 54 -15.83 7.52 -7.09
C TYR A 54 -17.10 8.35 -6.95
N GLU A 55 -18.27 7.73 -7.07
CA GLU A 55 -19.56 8.42 -6.95
C GLU A 55 -19.76 9.07 -5.58
N THR A 56 -19.35 8.41 -4.49
CA THR A 56 -19.52 8.95 -3.14
C THR A 56 -18.50 10.04 -2.78
N HIS A 57 -17.25 9.95 -3.25
CA HIS A 57 -16.17 10.80 -2.74
C HIS A 57 -15.54 11.73 -3.78
N LEU A 58 -15.62 11.39 -5.07
CA LEU A 58 -14.84 12.04 -6.12
C LEU A 58 -15.68 12.68 -7.23
N SER A 59 -16.94 12.28 -7.40
CA SER A 59 -17.87 12.84 -8.40
C SER A 59 -18.01 14.36 -8.26
N GLY A 60 -18.14 14.85 -7.02
CA GLY A 60 -18.21 16.28 -6.70
C GLY A 60 -16.85 16.98 -6.55
N ALA A 61 -15.73 16.27 -6.62
CA ALA A 61 -14.41 16.86 -6.47
C ALA A 61 -14.06 17.75 -7.67
N SER A 62 -13.12 18.69 -7.51
CA SER A 62 -12.66 19.53 -8.61
C SER A 62 -11.86 18.73 -9.66
N ASN A 63 -11.70 19.27 -10.88
CA ASN A 63 -10.85 18.61 -11.88
C ASN A 63 -9.40 18.52 -11.42
N ASP A 64 -8.92 19.50 -10.64
CA ASP A 64 -7.55 19.51 -10.12
C ASP A 64 -7.35 18.46 -9.03
N THR A 65 -8.35 18.26 -8.18
CA THR A 65 -8.38 17.17 -7.21
C THR A 65 -8.36 15.81 -7.91
N LEU A 66 -9.15 15.62 -8.97
CA LEU A 66 -9.12 14.37 -9.75
C LEU A 66 -7.77 14.14 -10.44
N ARG A 67 -7.16 15.21 -10.97
CA ARG A 67 -5.80 15.13 -11.54
C ARG A 67 -4.79 14.72 -10.48
N PHE A 68 -4.84 15.35 -9.30
CA PHE A 68 -3.96 15.04 -8.19
C PHE A 68 -4.09 13.56 -7.78
N VAL A 69 -5.31 13.07 -7.56
CA VAL A 69 -5.57 11.66 -7.21
C VAL A 69 -5.00 10.71 -8.27
N LEU A 70 -5.27 10.95 -9.56
CA LEU A 70 -4.74 10.09 -10.61
C LEU A 70 -3.20 10.13 -10.73
N LEU A 71 -2.59 11.30 -10.47
CA LEU A 71 -1.14 11.45 -10.47
C LEU A 71 -0.49 10.82 -9.25
N HIS A 72 -1.13 10.89 -8.09
CA HIS A 72 -0.69 10.22 -6.86
C HIS A 72 -0.60 8.70 -7.09
N GLU A 73 -1.65 8.10 -7.67
CA GLU A 73 -1.62 6.67 -8.03
C GLU A 73 -0.58 6.33 -9.10
N GLU A 74 -0.34 7.22 -10.06
CA GLU A 74 0.76 7.07 -11.00
C GLU A 74 2.13 7.12 -10.30
N GLY A 75 2.27 7.95 -9.27
CA GLY A 75 3.44 8.01 -8.39
C GLY A 75 3.73 6.66 -7.72
N HIS A 76 2.69 6.01 -7.16
CA HIS A 76 2.83 4.65 -6.64
C HIS A 76 3.28 3.66 -7.69
N ILE A 77 2.75 3.76 -8.92
CA ILE A 77 3.15 2.84 -9.98
C ILE A 77 4.59 3.07 -10.44
N ARG A 78 5.02 4.32 -10.54
CA ARG A 78 6.40 4.67 -10.93
C ARG A 78 7.43 4.25 -9.89
N LYS A 79 7.10 4.38 -8.60
CA LYS A 79 7.95 3.91 -7.52
C LYS A 79 8.05 2.37 -7.51
N GLY A 80 6.99 1.71 -7.93
CA GLY A 80 6.83 0.25 -7.81
C GLY A 80 6.32 -0.12 -6.42
N SER A 81 5.50 -1.16 -6.33
CA SER A 81 4.95 -1.59 -5.04
C SER A 81 6.07 -2.17 -4.19
N SER A 82 6.26 -1.65 -2.96
CA SER A 82 7.07 -2.39 -1.99
C SER A 82 6.21 -3.49 -1.36
N LEU A 83 6.08 -4.61 -2.06
CA LEU A 83 5.69 -5.87 -1.41
C LEU A 83 6.67 -6.22 -0.25
N LEU A 84 7.85 -5.59 -0.27
CA LEU A 84 8.88 -5.57 0.76
C LEU A 84 8.48 -4.86 2.07
N SER A 85 7.52 -3.95 2.09
CA SER A 85 7.10 -3.31 3.36
C SER A 85 6.29 -4.26 4.24
N ALA A 86 5.69 -5.33 3.68
CA ALA A 86 5.01 -6.38 4.44
C ALA A 86 5.94 -7.51 4.92
N LEU A 87 7.18 -7.59 4.41
CA LEU A 87 8.16 -8.61 4.84
C LEU A 87 8.46 -8.63 6.36
N PRO A 88 8.43 -7.51 7.11
CA PRO A 88 8.65 -7.51 8.55
C PRO A 88 7.59 -8.29 9.35
N ALA A 89 6.46 -8.69 8.75
CA ALA A 89 5.43 -9.50 9.39
C ALA A 89 5.67 -11.03 9.24
N LEU A 90 6.56 -11.47 8.33
CA LEU A 90 6.91 -12.88 8.14
C LEU A 90 7.53 -13.57 9.37
N PRO A 91 8.35 -12.94 10.24
CA PRO A 91 8.89 -13.62 11.42
C PRO A 91 7.85 -13.93 12.50
N VAL A 92 6.62 -13.39 12.40
CA VAL A 92 5.54 -13.68 13.35
C VAL A 92 4.89 -15.05 13.07
N LEU A 93 4.84 -15.48 11.80
CA LEU A 93 4.23 -16.75 11.39
C LEU A 93 4.93 -18.00 11.98
N PRO A 94 6.27 -18.14 11.89
CA PRO A 94 6.99 -19.25 12.52
C PRO A 94 6.79 -19.30 14.04
N TYR A 95 6.70 -18.14 14.70
CA TYR A 95 6.49 -18.07 16.14
C TYR A 95 5.07 -18.49 16.56
N LEU A 96 4.05 -18.10 15.78
CA LEU A 96 2.67 -18.56 16.00
C LEU A 96 2.53 -20.08 15.78
N MET A 97 3.26 -20.64 14.81
CA MET A 97 3.34 -22.09 14.61
C MET A 97 4.02 -22.79 15.80
N LEU A 98 5.08 -22.20 16.37
CA LEU A 98 5.75 -22.74 17.57
C LEU A 98 4.86 -22.72 18.82
N LEU A 99 3.94 -21.76 18.93
CA LEU A 99 3.01 -21.63 20.06
C LEU A 99 1.77 -22.54 19.95
N HIS A 100 1.29 -22.83 18.73
CA HIS A 100 0.08 -23.64 18.51
C HIS A 100 0.33 -25.15 18.43
N HIS A 101 1.57 -25.60 18.19
CA HIS A 101 1.93 -27.02 18.21
C HIS A 101 2.89 -27.34 19.37
N PRO A 102 2.42 -28.00 20.45
CA PRO A 102 3.32 -28.43 21.53
C PRO A 102 4.15 -29.67 21.20
N ALA A 103 4.09 -30.23 19.98
CA ALA A 103 4.89 -31.38 19.59
C ALA A 103 5.12 -31.41 18.08
N SER A 104 6.36 -31.19 17.64
CA SER A 104 6.84 -31.71 16.36
C SER A 104 8.27 -32.22 16.58
N ASP A 105 8.34 -33.52 16.85
CA ASP A 105 9.53 -34.31 17.19
C ASP A 105 10.59 -34.41 16.07
N SER A 106 10.86 -33.37 15.27
CA SER A 106 11.81 -33.59 14.15
C SER A 106 12.70 -32.44 13.68
N LEU A 107 12.68 -31.23 14.25
CA LEU A 107 13.63 -30.19 13.77
C LEU A 107 14.33 -29.35 14.83
N LEU A 108 13.98 -29.44 16.12
CA LEU A 108 14.61 -28.65 17.17
C LEU A 108 14.95 -29.39 18.49
N PRO A 109 15.37 -30.68 18.52
CA PRO A 109 15.55 -31.38 19.80
C PRO A 109 16.59 -30.73 20.72
N GLU A 110 17.73 -30.27 20.17
CA GLU A 110 18.81 -29.69 20.98
C GLU A 110 18.49 -28.29 21.51
N VAL A 111 17.77 -27.48 20.74
CA VAL A 111 17.39 -26.11 21.14
C VAL A 111 16.24 -26.16 22.17
N LEU A 112 15.33 -27.13 22.07
CA LEU A 112 14.25 -27.27 23.05
C LEU A 112 14.74 -27.91 24.36
N ALA A 113 15.63 -28.89 24.29
CA ALA A 113 16.21 -29.55 25.46
C ALA A 113 17.09 -28.60 26.30
N SER A 114 17.84 -27.70 25.65
CA SER A 114 18.65 -26.68 26.33
C SER A 114 17.80 -25.58 26.99
N LEU A 115 16.59 -25.30 26.47
CA LEU A 115 15.63 -24.38 27.08
C LEU A 115 14.84 -25.01 28.25
N GLN A 116 14.68 -26.33 28.26
CA GLN A 116 14.00 -27.06 29.34
C GLN A 116 14.89 -27.28 30.58
N ALA A 117 16.21 -27.37 30.42
CA ALA A 117 17.15 -27.60 31.53
C ALA A 117 17.38 -26.37 32.44
N GLY A 118 16.90 -25.18 32.05
CA GLY A 118 17.04 -23.96 32.86
C GLY A 118 15.88 -22.99 32.64
N GLY A 119 14.90 -22.98 33.56
CA GLY A 119 13.98 -21.84 33.72
C GLY A 119 12.94 -21.67 32.61
N LEU A 120 12.06 -22.68 32.42
CA LEU A 120 10.87 -22.62 31.57
C LEU A 120 10.07 -21.29 31.60
N PRO A 121 9.88 -20.60 32.75
CA PRO A 121 9.22 -19.28 32.76
C PRO A 121 10.09 -18.15 32.19
N VAL A 122 11.41 -18.16 32.43
CA VAL A 122 12.33 -17.11 31.97
C VAL A 122 12.47 -17.14 30.45
N VAL A 123 12.57 -18.34 29.87
CA VAL A 123 12.65 -18.52 28.41
C VAL A 123 11.38 -18.03 27.72
N ARG A 124 10.20 -18.39 28.25
CA ARG A 124 8.91 -17.94 27.70
C ARG A 124 8.71 -16.43 27.81
N LEU A 125 9.15 -15.83 28.92
CA LEU A 125 9.12 -14.38 29.10
C LEU A 125 10.10 -13.68 28.15
N ALA A 126 11.31 -14.21 27.97
CA ALA A 126 12.29 -13.68 27.04
C ALA A 126 11.83 -13.78 25.57
N SER A 127 11.20 -14.90 25.18
CA SER A 127 10.66 -15.07 23.83
C SER A 127 9.46 -14.15 23.58
N ALA A 128 8.58 -13.98 24.55
CA ALA A 128 7.48 -13.02 24.47
C ALA A 128 8.00 -11.58 24.37
N ALA A 129 9.00 -11.20 25.16
CA ALA A 129 9.64 -9.89 25.08
C ALA A 129 10.28 -9.66 23.69
N LEU A 130 10.99 -10.65 23.16
CA LEU A 130 11.58 -10.57 21.83
C LEU A 130 10.53 -10.43 20.73
N LEU A 131 9.39 -11.13 20.83
CA LEU A 131 8.29 -10.99 19.89
C LEU A 131 7.70 -9.58 19.93
N ILE A 132 7.44 -9.04 21.12
CA ILE A 132 6.90 -7.69 21.27
C ILE A 132 7.85 -6.67 20.63
N VAL A 133 9.16 -6.82 20.87
CA VAL A 133 10.18 -5.97 20.26
C VAL A 133 10.20 -6.12 18.74
N ALA A 134 10.14 -7.35 18.22
CA ALA A 134 10.12 -7.63 16.79
C ALA A 134 8.88 -7.03 16.11
N VAL A 135 7.69 -7.21 16.69
CA VAL A 135 6.44 -6.63 16.21
C VAL A 135 6.49 -5.10 16.24
N PHE A 136 7.04 -4.51 17.30
CA PHE A 136 7.21 -3.06 17.41
C PHE A 136 8.11 -2.50 16.29
N PHE A 137 9.27 -3.12 16.06
CA PHE A 137 10.18 -2.69 14.99
C PHE A 137 9.60 -2.96 13.60
N ALA A 138 8.90 -4.08 13.41
CA ALA A 138 8.21 -4.39 12.17
C ALA A 138 7.13 -3.33 11.87
N TYR A 139 6.28 -3.02 12.84
CA TYR A 139 5.25 -1.99 12.72
C TYR A 139 5.87 -0.61 12.42
N ARG A 140 6.91 -0.22 13.15
CA ARG A 140 7.60 1.06 12.93
C ARG A 140 8.24 1.16 11.54
N THR A 141 8.86 0.07 11.08
CA THR A 141 9.49 0.01 9.76
C THR A 141 8.43 0.06 8.66
N TYR A 142 7.38 -0.74 8.79
CA TYR A 142 6.22 -0.72 7.89
C TYR A 142 5.63 0.69 7.79
N HIS A 143 5.33 1.33 8.92
CA HIS A 143 4.74 2.66 8.93
C HIS A 143 5.66 3.71 8.30
N ARG A 144 6.98 3.64 8.53
CA ARG A 144 7.93 4.53 7.87
C ARG A 144 7.95 4.32 6.36
N CYS A 145 8.05 3.08 5.90
CA CYS A 145 8.02 2.76 4.47
C CYS A 145 6.72 3.24 3.82
N MET A 146 5.57 3.03 4.46
CA MET A 146 4.28 3.53 3.99
C MET A 146 4.29 5.06 3.88
N CYS A 147 4.70 5.79 4.93
CA CYS A 147 4.79 7.25 4.86
C CYS A 147 5.71 7.75 3.74
N ASP A 148 6.85 7.09 3.53
CA ASP A 148 7.77 7.44 2.45
C ASP A 148 7.19 7.12 1.06
N GLU A 149 6.29 6.14 0.95
CA GLU A 149 5.53 5.85 -0.28
C GLU A 149 4.50 6.91 -0.58
N GLU A 150 3.66 7.24 0.40
CA GLU A 150 2.67 8.32 0.28
C GLU A 150 3.34 9.65 -0.06
N PHE A 151 4.42 10.01 0.65
CA PHE A 151 5.11 11.27 0.41
C PHE A 151 5.71 11.36 -1.00
N VAL A 152 6.25 10.26 -1.53
CA VAL A 152 6.79 10.24 -2.90
C VAL A 152 5.67 10.35 -3.94
N ALA A 153 4.53 9.69 -3.71
CA ALA A 153 3.36 9.78 -4.57
C ALA A 153 2.78 11.21 -4.58
N ASP A 154 2.60 11.81 -3.41
CA ASP A 154 2.13 13.18 -3.23
C ASP A 154 3.08 14.19 -3.87
N ARG A 155 4.39 14.02 -3.63
CA ARG A 155 5.40 14.89 -4.24
C ARG A 155 5.36 14.83 -5.77
N TYR A 156 5.22 13.64 -6.33
CA TYR A 156 5.09 13.48 -7.78
C TYR A 156 3.84 14.22 -8.30
N ALA A 157 2.69 14.02 -7.66
CA ALA A 157 1.45 14.68 -8.03
C ALA A 157 1.56 16.21 -7.91
N ALA A 158 2.07 16.72 -6.78
CA ALA A 158 2.25 18.15 -6.53
C ALA A 158 3.21 18.80 -7.53
N GLU A 159 4.35 18.17 -7.82
CA GLU A 159 5.31 18.69 -8.82
C GLU A 159 4.68 18.73 -10.23
N ALA A 160 3.92 17.70 -10.62
CA ALA A 160 3.22 17.66 -11.89
C ALA A 160 2.12 18.73 -11.97
N MET A 161 1.32 18.90 -10.91
CA MET A 161 0.29 19.92 -10.80
C MET A 161 0.88 21.34 -10.91
N LYS A 162 1.96 21.61 -10.17
CA LYS A 162 2.65 22.90 -10.21
C LYS A 162 3.20 23.22 -11.61
N ARG A 163 3.87 22.26 -12.25
CA ARG A 163 4.52 22.48 -13.56
C ARG A 163 3.51 22.57 -14.71
N CYS A 164 2.50 21.71 -14.74
CA CYS A 164 1.62 21.55 -15.91
C CYS A 164 0.29 22.28 -15.80
N TYR A 165 -0.12 22.62 -14.57
CA TYR A 165 -1.42 23.24 -14.27
C TYR A 165 -1.30 24.55 -13.49
N ARG A 166 -0.08 24.95 -13.08
CA ARG A 166 0.19 26.16 -12.27
C ARG A 166 -0.61 26.20 -10.95
N VAL A 167 -0.98 25.02 -10.45
CA VAL A 167 -1.68 24.87 -9.16
C VAL A 167 -0.61 24.76 -8.07
N GLY A 168 -0.60 25.73 -7.15
CA GLY A 168 0.33 25.78 -6.03
C GLY A 168 -0.09 24.91 -4.85
N ASP A 169 -1.40 24.68 -4.71
CA ASP A 169 -2.01 23.88 -3.67
C ASP A 169 -3.25 23.15 -4.24
N PRO A 170 -3.11 21.90 -4.69
CA PRO A 170 -4.21 21.15 -5.29
C PRO A 170 -5.23 20.61 -4.27
N GLY A 171 -5.03 20.85 -2.97
CA GLY A 171 -5.91 20.42 -1.87
C GLY A 171 -5.14 19.77 -0.73
#